data_AF-A0A4U7EYT0-F1
#
_entry.id   AF-A0A4U7EYT0-F1
#
_cell.length_a   1.000
_cell.length_b   1.000
_cell.length_c   1.000
_cell.angle_alpha   90.00
_cell.angle_beta   90.00
_cell.angle_gamma   90.00
#
_symmetry.space_group_name_H-M   'P 1'
#
loop_
_entity.id
_entity.type
_entity.pdbx_description
1 polymer ?
#
loop_
_entity_poly.entity_id
_entity_poly.type
_entity_poly.pdbx_seq_one_letter_code
_entity_poly.pdbx_strand_id
1 'polypeptide(L)' 'AEGADADLVLVDMADPRGIEAGVLHSACGWTPFEGIRGVFPELTVVRGSVVYERDPVTGAESFGDPVGRNVREA' A
#
# COMPACT_ATOMS: atom_id res chain seq x y z
N ALA A 1 5.15 -2.14 -19.06
CA ALA A 1 5.19 -2.30 -20.53
C ALA A 1 4.43 -3.57 -20.88
N GLU A 2 3.97 -3.72 -22.12
CA GLU A 2 3.35 -4.98 -22.55
C GLU A 2 4.31 -6.16 -22.30
N GLY A 3 3.78 -7.25 -21.73
CA GLY A 3 4.56 -8.44 -21.34
C GLY A 3 5.24 -8.38 -19.96
N ALA A 4 5.14 -7.26 -19.23
CA ALA A 4 5.59 -7.20 -17.83
C ALA A 4 4.56 -7.80 -16.86
N ASP A 5 5.02 -8.21 -15.68
CA ASP A 5 4.14 -8.62 -14.59
C ASP A 5 3.18 -7.46 -14.22
N ALA A 6 1.93 -7.82 -13.92
CA ALA A 6 0.90 -6.87 -13.53
C ALA A 6 1.05 -6.46 -12.05
N ASP A 7 2.24 -5.96 -11.72
CA ASP A 7 2.60 -5.40 -10.43
C ASP A 7 2.57 -3.88 -10.55
N LEU A 8 1.52 -3.25 -10.00
CA LEU A 8 1.19 -1.86 -10.23
C LEU A 8 0.84 -1.15 -8.92
N VAL A 9 1.17 0.13 -8.84
CA VAL A 9 0.76 1.01 -7.74
C VAL A 9 0.16 2.28 -8.34
N LEU A 10 -1.06 2.62 -7.93
CA LEU A 10 -1.67 3.93 -8.20
C LEU A 10 -1.44 4.85 -7.00
N VAL A 11 -0.97 6.06 -7.27
CA VAL A 11 -0.64 7.07 -6.26
C VAL A 11 -1.13 8.42 -6.76
N ASP A 12 -1.86 9.16 -5.94
CA ASP A 12 -2.11 10.57 -6.20
C ASP A 12 -0.91 11.42 -5.74
N MET A 13 -0.21 11.99 -6.73
CA MET A 13 0.95 12.85 -6.49
C MET A 13 0.57 14.25 -6.01
N ALA A 14 -0.71 14.64 -6.13
CA ALA A 14 -1.24 15.93 -5.73
C ALA A 14 -1.76 15.96 -4.27
N ASP A 15 -1.89 14.79 -3.63
CA ASP A 15 -2.31 14.67 -2.23
C ASP A 15 -1.20 14.13 -1.29
N PRO A 16 -0.11 14.90 -1.05
CA PRO A 16 0.81 14.54 -0.01
C PRO A 16 0.15 14.73 1.37
N ARG A 17 0.42 13.81 2.29
CA ARG A 17 0.00 13.88 3.70
C ARG A 17 1.17 13.57 4.63
N GLY A 18 1.03 13.93 5.91
CA GLY A 18 2.06 13.64 6.91
C GLY A 18 2.16 12.14 7.15
N ILE A 19 3.38 11.62 7.25
CA ILE A 19 3.61 10.25 7.69
C ILE A 19 3.47 10.22 9.21
N GLU A 20 2.53 9.40 9.70
CA GLU A 20 2.27 9.21 11.13
C GLU A 20 2.40 7.73 11.48
N ALA A 21 3.17 7.40 12.51
CA ALA A 21 3.40 6.01 12.90
C ALA A 21 2.10 5.21 13.14
N GLY A 22 1.09 5.87 13.72
CA GLY A 22 -0.18 5.24 14.10
C GLY A 22 -1.09 4.84 12.93
N VAL A 23 -0.82 5.35 11.71
CA VAL A 23 -1.61 5.01 10.52
C VAL A 23 -0.88 4.07 9.57
N LEU A 24 0.38 3.74 9.84
CA LEU A 24 1.14 2.77 9.03
C LEU A 24 0.77 1.34 9.44
N HIS A 25 0.77 0.43 8.46
CA HIS A 25 0.44 -0.99 8.69
C HIS A 25 1.57 -1.82 9.31
N SER A 26 2.70 -1.18 9.68
CA SER A 26 3.81 -1.86 10.34
C SER A 26 3.48 -2.17 11.80
N ALA A 27 3.80 -3.39 12.25
CA ALA A 27 3.59 -3.82 13.64
C ALA A 27 4.47 -3.09 14.66
N CYS A 28 5.55 -2.42 14.26
CA CYS A 28 6.53 -1.84 15.19
C CYS A 28 6.07 -0.55 15.88
N GLY A 29 5.03 0.13 15.37
CA GLY A 29 4.45 1.31 15.99
C GLY A 29 5.33 2.56 16.01
N TRP A 30 6.42 2.60 15.23
CA TRP A 30 7.27 3.79 15.06
C TRP A 30 7.78 3.88 13.62
N THR A 31 8.15 5.09 13.19
CA THR A 31 8.77 5.35 11.88
C THR A 31 9.82 6.47 12.00
N PRO A 32 10.97 6.37 11.29
CA PRO A 32 11.94 7.47 11.25
C PRO A 32 11.45 8.65 10.41
N PHE A 33 10.32 8.50 9.71
CA PHE A 33 9.77 9.48 8.77
C PHE A 33 8.63 10.32 9.36
N GLU A 34 8.41 10.26 10.68
CA GLU A 34 7.33 10.98 11.37
C GLU A 34 7.31 12.47 10.99
N GLY A 35 6.14 12.97 10.58
CA GLY A 35 5.93 14.35 10.16
C GLY A 35 6.47 14.73 8.77
N ILE A 36 7.18 13.83 8.06
CA ILE A 36 7.60 14.06 6.68
C ILE A 36 6.39 13.93 5.74
N ARG A 37 6.33 14.78 4.72
CA ARG A 37 5.29 14.72 3.67
C ARG A 37 5.57 13.55 2.73
N GLY A 38 4.61 12.65 2.60
CA GLY A 38 4.65 11.51 1.67
C GLY A 38 3.34 11.38 0.90
N VAL A 39 3.40 10.69 -0.23
CA VAL A 39 2.23 10.23 -0.98
C VAL A 39 2.01 8.76 -0.71
N PHE A 40 0.78 8.31 -0.76
CA PHE A 40 0.39 6.96 -0.35
C PHE A 40 -0.37 6.26 -1.48
N PRO A 41 -0.26 4.93 -1.58
CA PRO A 41 -1.03 4.18 -2.56
C PRO A 41 -2.54 4.39 -2.38
N GLU A 42 -3.26 4.49 -3.50
CA GLU A 42 -4.71 4.32 -3.57
C GLU A 42 -5.07 2.89 -3.98
N LEU A 43 -4.22 2.27 -4.81
CA LEU A 43 -4.38 0.90 -5.30
C LEU A 43 -3.02 0.23 -5.40
N THR A 44 -2.91 -1.00 -4.92
CA THR A 44 -1.77 -1.89 -5.18
C THR A 44 -2.26 -3.18 -5.81
N VAL A 45 -1.69 -3.54 -6.95
CA VAL A 45 -1.95 -4.78 -7.68
C VAL A 45 -0.68 -5.62 -7.70
N VAL A 46 -0.82 -6.91 -7.42
CA VAL A 46 0.26 -7.90 -7.53
C VAL A 46 -0.21 -9.04 -8.41
N ARG A 47 0.50 -9.31 -9.51
CA ARG A 47 0.16 -10.32 -10.52
C ARG A 47 -1.30 -10.24 -10.99
N GLY A 48 -1.81 -9.02 -11.16
CA GLY A 48 -3.17 -8.76 -11.60
C GLY A 48 -4.24 -8.88 -10.50
N SER A 49 -3.86 -9.19 -9.26
CA SER A 49 -4.76 -9.24 -8.11
C SER A 49 -4.66 -7.96 -7.28
N VAL A 50 -5.79 -7.33 -6.95
CA VAL A 50 -5.82 -6.19 -6.02
C VAL A 50 -5.49 -6.71 -4.62
N VAL A 51 -4.39 -6.22 -4.05
CA VAL A 51 -3.95 -6.59 -2.69
C VAL A 51 -4.20 -5.47 -1.68
N TYR A 52 -4.40 -4.24 -2.15
CA TYR A 52 -4.73 -3.10 -1.33
C TYR A 52 -5.52 -2.08 -2.15
N GLU A 53 -6.57 -1.53 -1.56
CA GLU A 53 -7.34 -0.42 -2.11
C GLU A 53 -7.75 0.53 -0.98
N ARG A 54 -7.64 1.84 -1.23
CA ARG A 54 -8.14 2.89 -0.36
C ARG A 54 -9.17 3.71 -1.13
N ASP A 55 -10.37 3.82 -0.55
CA ASP A 55 -11.40 4.70 -1.08
C ASP A 55 -10.93 6.16 -0.95
N PRO A 56 -10.81 6.92 -2.06
CA PRO A 56 -10.24 8.25 -2.04
C PRO A 56 -11.16 9.30 -1.39
N VAL A 57 -12.44 8.97 -1.16
CA VAL A 57 -13.44 9.90 -0.60
C VAL A 57 -13.56 9.72 0.91
N THR A 58 -13.65 8.48 1.36
CA THR A 58 -13.91 8.09 2.75
C THR A 58 -12.63 7.71 3.49
N GLY A 59 -11.56 7.38 2.76
CA GLY A 59 -10.32 6.88 3.31
C GLY A 59 -10.38 5.43 3.80
N ALA A 60 -11.51 4.73 3.60
CA ALA A 60 -11.66 3.33 3.97
C ALA A 60 -10.65 2.46 3.22
N GLU A 61 -10.03 1.50 3.92
CA GLU A 61 -9.02 0.62 3.34
C GLU A 61 -9.54 -0.82 3.27
N SER A 62 -9.16 -1.53 2.21
CA SER A 62 -9.36 -2.97 2.09
C SER A 62 -8.07 -3.66 1.66
N PHE A 63 -7.90 -4.90 2.12
CA PHE A 63 -6.77 -5.74 1.80
C PHE A 63 -7.28 -7.01 1.14
N GLY A 64 -6.68 -7.36 0.00
CA GLY A 64 -6.95 -8.61 -0.69
C GLY A 64 -6.22 -9.78 -0.05
N ASP A 65 -6.42 -10.96 -0.63
CA ASP A 65 -5.70 -12.15 -0.21
C ASP A 65 -4.18 -12.00 -0.47
N PRO A 66 -3.32 -12.52 0.43
CA PRO A 66 -1.89 -12.52 0.20
C PRO A 66 -1.54 -13.33 -1.05
N VAL A 67 -0.83 -12.69 -1.98
CA VAL A 67 -0.35 -13.36 -3.20
C VAL A 67 0.97 -14.06 -2.90
N GLY A 68 0.94 -15.39 -2.85
CA GLY A 68 2.11 -16.23 -2.60
C GLY A 68 1.92 -17.17 -1.41
N ARG A 69 3.03 -17.73 -0.92
CA ARG A 69 3.02 -18.62 0.26
C ARG A 69 4.19 -18.28 1.17
N ASN A 70 3.99 -18.42 2.48
CA ASN A 70 5.08 -18.31 3.43
C ASN A 70 6.09 -19.45 3.19
N VAL A 71 7.30 -19.11 2.76
CA VAL A 71 8.35 -20.09 2.46
C VAL A 71 8.90 -20.78 3.71
N ARG A 72 8.56 -20.29 4.91
CA ARG A 72 8.94 -20.90 6.20
C ARG A 72 7.90 -21.88 6.74
N GLU A 73 6.71 -21.91 6.14
CA GLU A 73 5.62 -22.83 6.51
C GLU A 73 5.50 -24.02 5.54
N ALA A 74 6.40 -24.10 4.55
CA ALA A 74 6.46 -25.15 3.54
C ALA A 74 7.54 -26.20 3.86
#